data_AF-A0A1E4FZX8-F1
#
_entry.id   AF-A0A1E4FZX8-F1
#
_cell.length_a   1.000
_cell.length_b   1.000
_cell.length_c   1.000
_cell.angle_alpha   90.00
_cell.angle_beta   90.00
_cell.angle_gamma   90.00
#
_symmetry.space_group_name_H-M   'P 1'
#
loop_
_entity.id
_entity.type
_entity.pdbx_description
1 polymer ?
#
loop_
_entity_poly.entity_id
_entity_poly.type
_entity_poly.pdbx_seq_one_letter_code
_entity_poly.pdbx_strand_id
1 'polypeptide(L)'
;MLRLWPDNRRDFSSLSEREILALAIAAEEEDGRIYSEFATRLADAYPGSAALFEGMAAEEDEHRRRLLDLYVARFGTRLVPIRREHVRGFLARKPVWLQKTLTLEQARQQIWEMEEGAYRFYLAAAERTRDIAIRKLLGDLAAAEKGHARRADQIDEAVLGEAGREKESNEAHRQFVLTYVQPGLAGLMDGSVSTLAPVFAAAFATGDTHQTFLVGLAAAVGAGISMGFTEAASDDGKLTGRGSPVKRGLAAGIMTALGGLGHALPYLINDFTLATAIAIVVVLIELWAIAFIQKRYMQTPFWRAVMQVVLGGSLVFAAGILIGSA
;
A
#
# COMPACT_ATOMS: atom_id res chain seq x y z
N MET A 1 -2.87 11.16 6.95
CA MET A 1 -3.83 11.97 6.15
C MET A 1 -5.22 11.43 6.46
N LEU A 2 -5.97 12.11 7.33
CA LEU A 2 -7.35 11.73 7.66
C LEU A 2 -8.17 11.67 6.37
N ARG A 3 -8.65 10.48 6.00
CA ARG A 3 -9.62 10.31 4.90
C ARG A 3 -10.93 10.96 5.34
N LEU A 4 -11.15 12.21 4.93
CA LEU A 4 -12.37 12.98 5.17
C LEU A 4 -13.59 12.45 4.41
N TRP A 5 -13.45 11.38 3.63
CA TRP A 5 -14.55 10.72 2.94
C TRP A 5 -14.68 9.25 3.37
N PRO A 6 -15.92 8.77 3.61
CA PRO A 6 -16.15 7.36 3.88
C PRO A 6 -15.62 6.52 2.72
N ASP A 7 -14.84 5.48 3.04
CA ASP A 7 -14.40 4.50 2.06
C ASP A 7 -15.62 3.65 1.63
N ASN A 8 -16.29 4.11 0.57
CA ASN A 8 -17.49 3.48 -0.01
C ASN A 8 -17.21 2.12 -0.66
N ARG A 9 -15.95 1.65 -0.66
CA ARG A 9 -15.61 0.32 -1.15
C ARG A 9 -16.09 -0.75 -0.19
N ARG A 10 -16.61 -1.84 -0.76
CA ARG A 10 -17.07 -3.01 -0.02
C ARG A 10 -15.91 -3.90 0.35
N ASP A 11 -16.03 -4.60 1.47
CA ASP A 11 -15.08 -5.64 1.82
C ASP A 11 -15.19 -6.80 0.83
N PHE A 12 -14.05 -7.38 0.40
CA PHE A 12 -14.06 -8.59 -0.42
C PHE A 12 -14.84 -9.71 0.28
N SER A 13 -14.81 -9.70 1.61
CA SER A 13 -15.52 -10.66 2.44
C SER A 13 -17.03 -10.53 2.43
N SER A 14 -17.56 -9.46 1.86
CA SER A 14 -18.99 -9.20 1.75
C SER A 14 -19.56 -9.57 0.37
N LEU A 15 -18.72 -10.04 -0.57
CA LEU A 15 -19.14 -10.36 -1.92
C LEU A 15 -19.81 -11.73 -2.00
N SER A 16 -20.93 -11.79 -2.72
CA SER A 16 -21.59 -13.03 -3.15
C SER A 16 -20.85 -13.68 -4.32
N GLU A 17 -21.10 -14.97 -4.59
CA GLU A 17 -20.49 -15.68 -5.73
C GLU A 17 -20.83 -15.01 -7.07
N ARG A 18 -22.03 -14.44 -7.21
CA ARG A 18 -22.45 -13.64 -8.36
C ARG A 18 -21.56 -12.41 -8.55
N GLU A 19 -21.28 -11.70 -7.46
CA GLU A 19 -20.42 -10.50 -7.49
C GLU A 19 -18.96 -10.85 -7.71
N ILE A 20 -18.48 -11.96 -7.15
CA ILE A 20 -17.12 -12.48 -7.38
C ILE A 20 -16.91 -12.79 -8.87
N LEU A 21 -17.85 -13.51 -9.51
CA LEU A 21 -17.73 -13.80 -10.94
C LEU A 21 -17.85 -12.54 -11.81
N ALA A 22 -18.78 -11.64 -11.50
CA ALA A 22 -18.89 -10.38 -12.24
C ALA A 22 -17.61 -9.53 -12.12
N LEU A 23 -16.99 -9.52 -10.93
CA LEU A 23 -15.71 -8.85 -10.70
C LEU A 23 -14.57 -9.52 -11.47
N ALA A 24 -14.52 -10.85 -11.50
CA ALA A 24 -13.54 -11.60 -12.29
C ALA A 24 -13.66 -11.26 -13.79
N ILE A 25 -14.88 -11.26 -14.33
CA ILE A 25 -15.13 -10.90 -15.74
C ILE A 25 -14.63 -9.48 -16.03
N ALA A 26 -14.97 -8.51 -15.16
CA ALA A 26 -14.53 -7.12 -15.33
C ALA A 26 -13.01 -6.97 -15.21
N ALA A 27 -12.36 -7.80 -14.38
CA ALA A 27 -10.92 -7.87 -14.21
C ALA A 27 -10.23 -8.40 -15.48
N GLU A 28 -10.69 -9.53 -16.04
CA GLU A 28 -10.18 -10.11 -17.28
C GLU A 28 -10.33 -9.16 -18.48
N GLU A 29 -11.49 -8.48 -18.58
CA GLU A 29 -11.73 -7.48 -19.63
C GLU A 29 -10.76 -6.29 -19.56
N GLU A 30 -10.39 -5.89 -18.34
CA GLU A 30 -9.43 -4.81 -18.12
C GLU A 30 -8.01 -5.28 -18.44
N ASP A 31 -7.64 -6.48 -17.97
CA ASP A 31 -6.29 -7.02 -18.10
C ASP A 31 -5.94 -7.31 -19.56
N GLY A 32 -6.85 -7.93 -20.31
CA GLY A 32 -6.68 -8.15 -21.75
C GLY A 32 -6.47 -6.84 -22.53
N ARG A 33 -7.18 -5.76 -22.18
CA ARG A 33 -6.97 -4.44 -22.82
C ARG A 33 -5.60 -3.85 -22.51
N ILE A 34 -5.12 -4.03 -21.28
CA ILE A 34 -3.79 -3.54 -20.88
C ILE A 34 -2.71 -4.32 -21.62
N TYR A 35 -2.85 -5.64 -21.78
CA TYR A 35 -1.92 -6.44 -22.57
C TYR A 35 -1.88 -6.04 -24.04
N SER A 36 -3.04 -5.84 -24.68
CA SER A 36 -3.10 -5.35 -26.07
C SER A 36 -2.47 -3.96 -26.22
N GLU A 37 -2.64 -3.06 -25.24
CA GLU A 37 -2.00 -1.74 -25.26
C GLU A 37 -0.48 -1.86 -25.14
N PHE A 38 0.03 -2.73 -24.26
CA PHE A 38 1.46 -3.00 -24.18
C PHE A 38 2.02 -3.61 -25.47
N ALA A 39 1.31 -4.56 -26.07
CA ALA A 39 1.68 -5.16 -27.35
C ALA A 39 1.80 -4.09 -28.44
N THR A 40 0.77 -3.25 -28.58
CA THR A 40 0.74 -2.17 -29.58
C THR A 40 1.90 -1.19 -29.40
N ARG A 41 2.15 -0.74 -28.16
CA ARG A 41 3.17 0.27 -27.88
C ARG A 41 4.60 -0.23 -28.00
N LEU A 42 4.81 -1.54 -27.83
CA LEU A 42 6.14 -2.15 -27.85
C LEU A 42 6.44 -2.87 -29.18
N ALA A 43 5.48 -2.96 -30.11
CA ALA A 43 5.63 -3.71 -31.36
C ALA A 43 6.86 -3.31 -32.19
N ASP A 44 7.11 -2.01 -32.35
CA ASP A 44 8.21 -1.51 -33.17
C ASP A 44 9.59 -1.73 -32.54
N ALA A 45 9.68 -1.57 -31.21
CA ALA A 45 10.96 -1.62 -30.49
C ALA A 45 11.29 -3.02 -29.93
N TYR A 46 10.27 -3.81 -29.60
CA TYR A 46 10.37 -5.11 -28.91
C TYR A 46 9.32 -6.11 -29.45
N PRO A 47 9.40 -6.50 -30.73
CA PRO A 47 8.37 -7.33 -31.37
C PRO A 47 8.13 -8.69 -30.70
N GLY A 48 9.17 -9.29 -30.10
CA GLY A 48 9.02 -10.55 -29.36
C GLY A 48 8.22 -10.40 -28.06
N SER A 49 8.45 -9.32 -27.30
CA SER A 49 7.66 -9.03 -26.11
C SER A 49 6.23 -8.62 -26.47
N ALA A 50 6.05 -7.88 -27.58
CA ALA A 50 4.73 -7.53 -28.08
C ALA A 50 3.90 -8.77 -28.47
N ALA A 51 4.50 -9.73 -29.19
CA ALA A 51 3.83 -10.99 -29.55
C ALA A 51 3.42 -11.81 -28.31
N LEU A 52 4.24 -11.82 -27.28
CA LEU A 52 3.92 -12.48 -26.01
C LEU A 52 2.74 -11.79 -25.31
N PHE A 53 2.72 -10.45 -25.24
CA PHE A 53 1.60 -9.72 -24.65
C PHE A 53 0.31 -9.88 -25.45
N GLU A 54 0.38 -9.99 -26.77
CA GLU A 54 -0.77 -10.34 -27.60
C GLU A 54 -1.29 -11.76 -27.27
N GLY A 55 -0.38 -12.72 -27.06
CA GLY A 55 -0.74 -14.06 -26.60
C GLY A 55 -1.42 -14.06 -25.23
N MET A 56 -0.90 -13.28 -24.28
CA MET A 56 -1.53 -13.11 -22.97
C MET A 56 -2.92 -12.47 -23.09
N ALA A 57 -3.07 -11.42 -23.90
CA ALA A 57 -4.38 -10.81 -24.16
C ALA A 57 -5.41 -11.82 -24.71
N ALA A 58 -4.98 -12.74 -25.56
CA ALA A 58 -5.83 -13.81 -26.09
C ALA A 58 -6.20 -14.87 -25.03
N GLU A 59 -5.28 -15.19 -24.12
CA GLU A 59 -5.55 -16.09 -22.97
C GLU A 59 -6.58 -15.46 -22.01
N GLU A 60 -6.44 -14.17 -21.67
CA GLU A 60 -7.43 -13.45 -20.84
C GLU A 60 -8.81 -13.37 -21.50
N ASP A 61 -8.86 -13.26 -22.82
CA ASP A 61 -10.13 -13.31 -23.55
C ASP A 61 -10.81 -14.69 -23.42
N GLU A 62 -10.05 -15.77 -23.37
CA GLU A 62 -10.56 -17.12 -23.08
C GLU A 62 -11.04 -17.24 -21.62
N HIS A 63 -10.27 -16.72 -20.66
CA HIS A 63 -10.66 -16.66 -19.25
C HIS A 63 -11.99 -15.92 -19.09
N ARG A 64 -12.10 -14.73 -19.68
CA ARG A 64 -13.33 -13.93 -19.72
C ARG A 64 -14.50 -14.72 -20.28
N ARG A 65 -14.33 -15.41 -21.41
CA ARG A 65 -15.39 -16.22 -22.04
C ARG A 65 -15.88 -17.33 -21.11
N ARG A 66 -14.96 -18.09 -20.51
CA ARG A 66 -15.30 -19.16 -19.55
C ARG A 66 -16.04 -18.64 -18.32
N LEU A 67 -15.63 -17.48 -17.80
CA LEU A 67 -16.30 -16.82 -16.69
C LEU A 67 -17.71 -16.33 -17.07
N LEU A 68 -17.87 -15.74 -18.26
CA LEU A 68 -19.17 -15.30 -18.79
C LEU A 68 -20.13 -16.48 -18.96
N ASP A 69 -19.68 -17.58 -19.56
CA ASP A 69 -20.50 -18.77 -19.75
C ASP A 69 -20.99 -19.32 -18.41
N LEU A 70 -20.11 -19.40 -17.41
CA LEU A 70 -20.47 -19.86 -16.08
C LEU A 70 -21.41 -18.87 -15.36
N TYR A 71 -21.19 -17.57 -15.51
CA TYR A 71 -22.06 -16.53 -14.96
C TYR A 71 -23.46 -16.63 -15.55
N VAL A 72 -23.58 -16.77 -16.88
CA VAL A 72 -24.88 -16.92 -17.57
C VAL A 72 -25.60 -18.18 -17.07
N ALA A 73 -24.89 -19.30 -16.95
CA ALA A 73 -25.45 -20.57 -16.50
C ALA A 73 -25.96 -20.54 -15.05
N ARG A 74 -25.38 -19.70 -14.17
CA ARG A 74 -25.72 -19.65 -12.74
C ARG A 74 -26.61 -18.48 -12.34
N PHE A 75 -26.43 -17.32 -12.98
CA PHE A 75 -27.00 -16.04 -12.54
C PHE A 75 -27.75 -15.28 -13.65
N GLY A 76 -27.81 -15.83 -14.86
CA GLY A 76 -28.47 -15.24 -16.02
C GLY A 76 -27.63 -14.18 -16.74
N THR A 77 -28.24 -13.44 -17.65
CA THR A 77 -27.53 -12.59 -18.62
C THR A 77 -27.17 -11.20 -18.10
N ARG A 78 -27.63 -10.83 -16.89
CA ARG A 78 -27.41 -9.48 -16.34
C ARG A 78 -26.23 -9.46 -15.38
N LEU A 79 -25.09 -8.96 -15.87
CA LEU A 79 -23.89 -8.70 -15.07
C LEU A 79 -24.16 -7.64 -13.99
N VAL A 80 -23.60 -7.87 -12.80
CA VAL A 80 -23.58 -6.87 -11.74
C VAL A 80 -22.49 -5.83 -12.08
N PRO A 81 -22.78 -4.52 -12.01
CA PRO A 81 -21.78 -3.49 -12.29
C PRO A 81 -20.81 -3.34 -11.11
N ILE A 82 -19.84 -4.25 -11.01
CA ILE A 82 -18.77 -4.23 -9.99
C ILE A 82 -17.40 -4.18 -10.67
N ARG A 83 -16.47 -3.44 -10.09
CA ARG A 83 -15.09 -3.28 -10.54
C ARG A 83 -14.14 -3.38 -9.36
N ARG A 84 -12.84 -3.57 -9.64
CA ARG A 84 -11.79 -3.62 -8.61
C ARG A 84 -11.80 -2.39 -7.72
N GLU A 85 -12.08 -1.20 -8.27
CA GLU A 85 -12.18 0.05 -7.51
C GLU A 85 -13.31 0.09 -6.47
N HIS A 86 -14.34 -0.76 -6.60
CA HIS A 86 -15.47 -0.84 -5.67
C HIS A 86 -15.19 -1.78 -4.48
N VAL A 87 -14.05 -2.47 -4.47
CA VAL A 87 -13.74 -3.52 -3.50
C VAL A 87 -12.43 -3.20 -2.78
N ARG A 88 -12.43 -3.32 -1.45
CA ARG A 88 -11.23 -3.17 -0.63
C ARG A 88 -10.28 -4.33 -0.89
N GLY A 89 -9.00 -4.03 -0.88
CA GLY A 89 -7.95 -5.04 -1.06
C GLY A 89 -7.30 -5.03 -2.43
N PHE A 90 -7.95 -4.49 -3.48
CA PHE A 90 -7.28 -4.26 -4.75
C PHE A 90 -6.32 -3.07 -4.64
N LEU A 91 -5.07 -3.28 -5.06
CA LEU A 91 -4.11 -2.19 -5.19
C LEU A 91 -4.55 -1.25 -6.32
N ALA A 92 -4.51 0.06 -6.07
CA ALA A 92 -4.69 1.04 -7.12
C ALA A 92 -3.51 0.94 -8.09
N ARG A 93 -3.77 0.46 -9.30
CA ARG A 93 -2.75 0.34 -10.34
C ARG A 93 -2.30 1.73 -10.77
N LYS A 94 -0.99 1.91 -10.96
CA LYS A 94 -0.46 3.08 -11.67
C LYS A 94 -0.68 2.80 -13.16
N PRO A 95 -1.39 3.64 -13.91
CA PRO A 95 -1.68 3.38 -15.32
C PRO A 95 -0.43 3.64 -16.18
N VAL A 96 0.59 2.78 -16.05
CA VAL A 96 1.86 2.91 -16.76
C VAL A 96 1.65 2.86 -18.27
N TRP A 97 0.69 2.07 -18.73
CA TRP A 97 0.27 1.99 -20.12
C TRP A 97 -0.28 3.32 -20.69
N LEU A 98 -0.63 4.30 -19.85
CA LEU A 98 -1.04 5.66 -20.30
C LEU A 98 0.09 6.70 -20.25
N GLN A 99 1.28 6.34 -19.78
CA GLN A 99 2.40 7.28 -19.69
C GLN A 99 2.98 7.59 -21.08
N LYS A 100 3.45 8.83 -21.31
CA LYS A 100 4.07 9.22 -22.59
C LYS A 100 5.28 8.37 -22.97
N THR A 101 6.04 7.95 -21.97
CA THR A 101 7.19 7.05 -22.13
C THR A 101 6.87 5.75 -21.41
N LEU A 102 7.11 4.64 -22.08
CA LEU A 102 6.94 3.29 -21.55
C LEU A 102 8.21 2.51 -21.85
N THR A 103 8.91 2.10 -20.80
CA THR A 103 10.05 1.19 -20.95
C THR A 103 9.58 -0.26 -20.86
N LEU A 104 10.33 -1.19 -21.46
CA LEU A 104 10.02 -2.61 -21.40
C LEU A 104 10.03 -3.14 -19.96
N GLU A 105 10.97 -2.67 -19.13
CA GLU A 105 11.06 -3.04 -17.71
C GLU A 105 9.81 -2.61 -16.94
N GLN A 106 9.33 -1.38 -17.17
CA GLN A 106 8.09 -0.91 -16.56
C GLN A 106 6.86 -1.72 -17.01
N ALA A 107 6.79 -2.11 -18.28
CA ALA A 107 5.73 -2.98 -18.78
C ALA A 107 5.80 -4.35 -18.09
N ARG A 108 6.96 -5.00 -18.08
CA ARG A 108 7.16 -6.31 -17.41
C ARG A 108 6.80 -6.27 -15.94
N GLN A 109 7.27 -5.26 -15.21
CA GLN A 109 6.96 -5.08 -13.80
C GLN A 109 5.45 -4.90 -13.59
N GLN A 110 4.79 -4.10 -14.43
CA GLN A 110 3.35 -3.91 -14.34
C GLN A 110 2.57 -5.20 -14.61
N ILE A 111 2.99 -6.00 -15.58
CA ILE A 111 2.36 -7.30 -15.91
C ILE A 111 2.55 -8.26 -14.75
N TRP A 112 3.76 -8.41 -14.24
CA TRP A 112 4.03 -9.27 -13.08
C TRP A 112 3.14 -8.89 -11.88
N GLU A 113 2.96 -7.60 -11.61
CA GLU A 113 2.05 -7.13 -10.55
C GLU A 113 0.58 -7.43 -10.83
N MET A 114 0.16 -7.40 -12.10
CA MET A 114 -1.20 -7.75 -12.52
C MET A 114 -1.46 -9.23 -12.29
N GLU A 115 -0.56 -10.08 -12.78
CA GLU A 115 -0.62 -11.54 -12.69
C GLU A 115 -0.61 -12.05 -11.24
N GLU A 116 0.31 -11.53 -10.42
CA GLU A 116 0.36 -11.89 -9.00
C GLU A 116 -0.89 -11.40 -8.26
N GLY A 117 -1.43 -10.23 -8.65
CA GLY A 117 -2.69 -9.72 -8.13
C GLY A 117 -3.90 -10.58 -8.52
N ALA A 118 -3.96 -11.03 -9.78
CA ALA A 118 -4.99 -11.91 -10.31
C ALA A 118 -4.93 -13.30 -9.64
N TYR A 119 -3.73 -13.88 -9.50
CA TYR A 119 -3.50 -15.12 -8.77
C TYR A 119 -4.06 -15.06 -7.35
N ARG A 120 -3.71 -14.01 -6.58
CA ARG A 120 -4.19 -13.82 -5.20
C ARG A 120 -5.70 -13.64 -5.15
N PHE A 121 -6.26 -12.89 -6.09
CA PHE A 121 -7.70 -12.71 -6.22
C PHE A 121 -8.41 -14.05 -6.46
N TYR A 122 -7.98 -14.83 -7.45
CA TYR A 122 -8.60 -16.10 -7.79
C TYR A 122 -8.46 -17.15 -6.68
N LEU A 123 -7.31 -17.20 -6.02
CA LEU A 123 -7.11 -18.08 -4.86
C LEU A 123 -8.06 -17.72 -3.72
N ALA A 124 -8.14 -16.43 -3.36
CA ALA A 124 -9.02 -15.95 -2.29
C ALA A 124 -10.51 -16.11 -2.66
N ALA A 125 -10.86 -15.95 -3.94
CA ALA A 125 -12.21 -16.16 -4.45
C ALA A 125 -12.60 -17.65 -4.35
N ALA A 126 -11.74 -18.56 -4.82
CA ALA A 126 -11.97 -20.00 -4.76
C ALA A 126 -12.15 -20.50 -3.32
N GLU A 127 -11.38 -19.99 -2.35
CA GLU A 127 -11.53 -20.35 -0.93
C GLU A 127 -12.96 -20.08 -0.40
N ARG A 128 -13.56 -18.98 -0.85
CA ARG A 128 -14.86 -18.48 -0.35
C ARG A 128 -16.07 -19.05 -1.07
N THR A 129 -15.88 -19.52 -2.30
CA THR A 129 -16.94 -20.11 -3.12
C THR A 129 -17.28 -21.51 -2.63
N ARG A 130 -18.59 -21.79 -2.53
CA ARG A 130 -19.17 -23.09 -2.18
C ARG A 130 -19.66 -23.84 -3.41
N ASP A 131 -20.12 -23.16 -4.46
CA ASP A 131 -20.46 -23.83 -5.72
C ASP A 131 -19.21 -24.47 -6.32
N ILE A 132 -19.27 -25.79 -6.54
CA ILE A 132 -18.13 -26.59 -6.98
C ILE A 132 -17.63 -26.17 -8.37
N ALA A 133 -18.54 -25.82 -9.29
CA ALA A 133 -18.17 -25.42 -10.64
C ALA A 133 -17.47 -24.05 -10.64
N ILE A 134 -17.97 -23.11 -9.84
CA ILE A 134 -17.34 -21.80 -9.66
C ILE A 134 -15.97 -21.96 -8.98
N ARG A 135 -15.90 -22.75 -7.90
CA ARG A 135 -14.65 -22.98 -7.17
C ARG A 135 -13.59 -23.64 -8.06
N LYS A 136 -13.99 -24.60 -8.89
CA LYS A 136 -13.11 -25.24 -9.86
C LYS A 136 -12.58 -24.23 -10.87
N LEU A 137 -13.46 -23.44 -11.50
CA LEU A 137 -13.03 -22.46 -12.51
C LEU A 137 -12.06 -21.43 -11.91
N LEU A 138 -12.37 -20.88 -10.73
CA LEU A 138 -11.49 -19.92 -10.05
C LEU A 138 -10.15 -20.55 -9.67
N GLY A 139 -10.14 -21.81 -9.24
CA GLY A 139 -8.90 -22.55 -8.97
C GLY A 139 -8.05 -22.80 -10.23
N ASP A 140 -8.70 -23.15 -11.35
CA ASP A 140 -8.05 -23.33 -12.64
C ASP A 140 -7.45 -22.00 -13.14
N LEU A 141 -8.17 -20.89 -12.98
CA LEU A 141 -7.68 -19.54 -13.31
C LEU A 141 -6.50 -19.16 -12.43
N ALA A 142 -6.56 -19.35 -11.11
CA ALA A 142 -5.42 -19.12 -10.23
C ALA A 142 -4.17 -19.90 -10.69
N ALA A 143 -4.33 -21.14 -11.14
CA ALA A 143 -3.21 -21.91 -11.69
C ALA A 143 -2.67 -21.33 -13.01
N ALA A 144 -3.55 -20.81 -13.87
CA ALA A 144 -3.20 -20.13 -15.11
C ALA A 144 -2.42 -18.83 -14.86
N GLU A 145 -2.91 -17.93 -13.99
CA GLU A 145 -2.24 -16.67 -13.61
C GLU A 145 -0.83 -16.92 -13.06
N LYS A 146 -0.69 -17.96 -12.22
CA LYS A 146 0.62 -18.35 -11.69
C LYS A 146 1.57 -18.80 -12.80
N GLY A 147 1.03 -19.37 -13.88
CA GLY A 147 1.76 -19.70 -15.10
C GLY A 147 2.16 -18.46 -15.90
N HIS A 148 1.27 -17.47 -16.04
CA HIS A 148 1.57 -16.21 -16.71
C HIS A 148 2.66 -15.41 -16.00
N ALA A 149 2.63 -15.33 -14.66
CA ALA A 149 3.70 -14.71 -13.87
C ALA A 149 5.07 -15.33 -14.19
N ARG A 150 5.14 -16.66 -14.30
CA ARG A 150 6.37 -17.38 -14.71
C ARG A 150 6.76 -17.14 -16.16
N ARG A 151 5.80 -17.02 -17.08
CA ARG A 151 6.11 -16.71 -18.48
C ARG A 151 6.63 -15.28 -18.63
N ALA A 152 6.10 -14.34 -17.85
CA ALA A 152 6.66 -12.99 -17.74
C ALA A 152 8.11 -13.02 -17.21
N ASP A 153 8.43 -13.97 -16.33
CA ASP A 153 9.80 -14.21 -15.87
C ASP A 153 10.70 -14.88 -16.92
N GLN A 154 10.18 -15.76 -17.76
CA GLN A 154 10.93 -16.42 -18.85
C GLN A 154 11.30 -15.45 -19.98
N ILE A 155 10.64 -14.29 -20.08
CA ILE A 155 11.10 -13.18 -20.92
C ILE A 155 12.53 -12.78 -20.51
N ASP A 156 12.93 -12.99 -19.25
CA ASP A 156 14.30 -12.74 -18.81
C ASP A 156 15.24 -13.88 -19.18
N GLU A 157 14.88 -15.16 -19.10
CA GLU A 157 15.83 -16.24 -19.48
C GLU A 157 16.23 -16.21 -20.96
N ALA A 158 15.29 -15.90 -21.86
CA ALA A 158 15.56 -15.84 -23.29
C ALA A 158 16.27 -14.54 -23.73
N VAL A 159 16.29 -13.49 -22.89
CA VAL A 159 16.81 -12.15 -23.24
C VAL A 159 17.95 -11.67 -22.31
N LEU A 160 18.05 -12.20 -21.08
CA LEU A 160 18.86 -11.71 -19.96
C LEU A 160 19.36 -12.92 -19.11
N GLY A 161 20.47 -13.56 -19.49
CA GLY A 161 21.06 -14.66 -18.70
C GLY A 161 21.40 -14.30 -17.24
N GLU A 162 21.51 -15.32 -16.37
CA GLU A 162 21.95 -15.41 -14.94
C GLU A 162 21.60 -14.29 -13.92
N ALA A 163 20.92 -13.20 -14.29
CA ALA A 163 20.46 -12.15 -13.39
C ALA A 163 19.18 -12.51 -12.61
N GLY A 164 18.65 -13.73 -12.76
CA GLY A 164 17.41 -14.20 -12.13
C GLY A 164 17.44 -14.28 -10.60
N ARG A 165 18.61 -14.16 -9.96
CA ARG A 165 18.75 -14.11 -8.50
C ARG A 165 18.33 -12.77 -7.86
N GLU A 166 18.17 -11.70 -8.64
CA GLU A 166 17.68 -10.41 -8.12
C GLU A 166 16.15 -10.33 -7.96
N LYS A 167 15.39 -11.26 -8.57
CA LYS A 167 13.92 -11.22 -8.57
C LYS A 167 13.27 -11.65 -7.26
N GLU A 168 13.82 -12.67 -6.58
CA GLU A 168 13.36 -13.03 -5.22
C GLU A 168 13.70 -11.94 -4.20
N SER A 169 14.80 -11.21 -4.42
CA SER A 169 15.15 -10.00 -3.67
C SER A 169 14.11 -8.90 -3.86
N ASN A 170 13.61 -8.68 -5.09
CA ASN A 170 12.61 -7.65 -5.35
C ASN A 170 11.24 -7.94 -4.70
N GLU A 171 10.74 -9.19 -4.71
CA GLU A 171 9.47 -9.51 -4.04
C GLU A 171 9.60 -9.48 -2.52
N ALA A 172 10.68 -10.05 -1.95
CA ALA A 172 10.93 -9.97 -0.52
C ALA A 172 11.11 -8.50 -0.06
N HIS A 173 11.78 -7.68 -0.87
CA HIS A 173 11.93 -6.25 -0.63
C HIS A 173 10.59 -5.51 -0.69
N ARG A 174 9.75 -5.80 -1.69
CA ARG A 174 8.42 -5.20 -1.83
C ARG A 174 7.51 -5.58 -0.66
N GLN A 175 7.47 -6.86 -0.31
CA GLN A 175 6.73 -7.37 0.85
C GLN A 175 7.20 -6.70 2.15
N PHE A 176 8.52 -6.56 2.33
CA PHE A 176 9.10 -5.84 3.46
C PHE A 176 8.63 -4.38 3.50
N VAL A 177 8.67 -3.69 2.36
CA VAL A 177 8.26 -2.29 2.26
C VAL A 177 6.77 -2.13 2.57
N LEU A 178 5.90 -2.97 2.00
CA LEU A 178 4.45 -2.88 2.17
C LEU A 178 3.98 -3.30 3.57
N THR A 179 4.66 -4.26 4.20
CA THR A 179 4.29 -4.81 5.51
C THR A 179 4.87 -4.01 6.67
N TYR A 180 6.07 -3.44 6.52
CA TYR A 180 6.79 -2.81 7.63
C TYR A 180 7.13 -1.34 7.38
N VAL A 181 7.77 -1.04 6.25
CA VAL A 181 8.31 0.31 6.01
C VAL A 181 7.20 1.32 5.80
N GLN A 182 6.20 1.00 4.96
CA GLN A 182 5.12 1.91 4.65
C GLN A 182 4.19 2.14 5.85
N PRO A 183 3.69 1.10 6.56
CA PRO A 183 2.91 1.30 7.78
C PRO A 183 3.71 2.00 8.87
N GLY A 184 4.98 1.60 9.07
CA GLY A 184 5.86 2.20 10.07
C GLY A 184 6.16 3.66 9.79
N LEU A 185 6.42 4.04 8.54
CA LEU A 185 6.63 5.44 8.16
C LEU A 185 5.37 6.28 8.34
N ALA A 186 4.20 5.74 7.99
CA ALA A 186 2.92 6.39 8.26
C ALA A 186 2.72 6.63 9.76
N GLY A 187 3.03 5.62 10.58
CA GLY A 187 3.00 5.73 12.02
C GLY A 187 3.96 6.78 12.57
N LEU A 188 5.23 6.75 12.14
CA LEU A 188 6.25 7.70 12.57
C LEU A 188 5.88 9.15 12.25
N MET A 189 5.34 9.41 11.06
CA MET A 189 4.86 10.75 10.68
C MET A 189 3.73 11.23 11.59
N ASP A 190 2.78 10.34 11.88
CA ASP A 190 1.65 10.66 12.74
C ASP A 190 2.09 10.94 14.17
N GLY A 191 2.95 10.08 14.74
CA GLY A 191 3.52 10.24 16.06
C GLY A 191 4.31 11.55 16.19
N SER A 192 5.33 11.73 15.37
CA SER A 192 6.22 12.90 15.46
C SER A 192 5.50 14.23 15.26
N VAL A 193 4.48 14.30 14.40
CA VAL A 193 3.77 15.56 14.13
C VAL A 193 2.59 15.78 15.07
N SER A 194 1.79 14.76 15.39
CA SER A 194 0.54 14.95 16.14
C SER A 194 0.74 15.16 17.64
N THR A 195 1.81 14.62 18.23
CA THR A 195 2.09 14.78 19.66
C THR A 195 2.89 16.05 19.98
N LEU A 196 3.39 16.73 18.96
CA LEU A 196 4.18 17.94 19.05
C LEU A 196 3.41 19.07 19.75
N ALA A 197 2.18 19.34 19.31
CA ALA A 197 1.33 20.37 19.91
C ALA A 197 1.05 20.14 21.40
N PRO A 198 0.50 18.98 21.84
CA PRO A 198 0.19 18.78 23.25
C PRO A 198 1.43 18.77 24.14
N VAL A 199 2.56 18.22 23.67
CA VAL A 199 3.82 18.22 24.45
C VAL A 199 4.32 19.64 24.67
N PHE A 200 4.46 20.44 23.62
CA PHE A 200 4.97 21.80 23.77
C PHE A 200 3.95 22.72 24.44
N ALA A 201 2.64 22.52 24.26
CA ALA A 201 1.64 23.24 25.04
C ALA A 201 1.80 22.98 26.54
N ALA A 202 1.93 21.71 26.95
CA ALA A 202 2.17 21.36 28.36
C ALA A 202 3.50 21.94 28.87
N ALA A 203 4.56 21.86 28.06
CA ALA A 203 5.88 22.40 28.39
C ALA A 203 5.81 23.90 28.72
N PHE A 204 5.25 24.70 27.80
CA PHE A 204 5.23 26.16 27.95
C PHE A 204 4.16 26.63 28.94
N ALA A 205 3.08 25.88 29.14
CA ALA A 205 2.05 26.22 30.14
C ALA A 205 2.49 25.94 31.58
N THR A 206 3.21 24.84 31.80
CA THR A 206 3.55 24.38 33.15
C THR A 206 4.97 24.78 33.58
N GLY A 207 5.91 24.85 32.63
CA GLY A 207 7.34 24.91 32.93
C GLY A 207 7.88 23.66 33.63
N ASP A 208 7.07 22.61 33.81
CA ASP A 208 7.41 21.40 34.54
C ASP A 208 7.76 20.26 33.56
N THR A 209 8.99 19.80 33.62
CA THR A 209 9.50 18.79 32.68
C THR A 209 8.86 17.42 32.93
N HIS A 210 8.58 17.06 34.18
CA HIS A 210 7.94 15.78 34.49
C HIS A 210 6.49 15.73 34.01
N GLN A 211 5.71 16.80 34.21
CA GLN A 211 4.35 16.92 33.68
C GLN A 211 4.36 16.85 32.14
N THR A 212 5.31 17.55 31.51
CA THR A 212 5.50 17.52 30.06
C THR A 212 5.79 16.11 29.55
N PHE A 213 6.69 15.39 30.23
CA PHE A 213 7.00 14.00 29.91
C PHE A 213 5.77 13.10 30.03
N LEU A 214 4.98 13.23 31.10
CA LEU A 214 3.77 12.43 31.30
C LEU A 214 2.73 12.68 30.20
N VAL A 215 2.53 13.94 29.81
CA VAL A 215 1.63 14.30 28.69
C VAL A 215 2.14 13.70 27.39
N GLY A 216 3.44 13.81 27.11
CA GLY A 216 4.05 13.23 25.91
C GLY A 216 3.97 11.71 25.86
N LEU A 217 4.24 11.04 26.98
CA LEU A 217 4.10 9.59 27.11
C LEU A 217 2.65 9.14 26.87
N ALA A 218 1.68 9.82 27.48
CA ALA A 218 0.27 9.53 27.31
C ALA A 218 -0.18 9.74 25.85
N ALA A 219 0.23 10.85 25.23
CA ALA A 219 -0.07 11.15 23.83
C ALA A 219 0.54 10.12 22.88
N ALA A 220 1.82 9.75 23.07
CA ALA A 220 2.54 8.80 22.22
C ALA A 220 1.94 7.39 22.32
N VAL A 221 1.65 6.90 23.53
CA VAL A 221 1.04 5.58 23.74
C VAL A 221 -0.38 5.55 23.18
N GLY A 222 -1.20 6.57 23.47
CA GLY A 222 -2.56 6.68 22.96
C GLY A 222 -2.62 6.72 21.43
N ALA A 223 -1.77 7.55 20.81
CA ALA A 223 -1.65 7.63 19.36
C ALA A 223 -1.18 6.29 18.77
N GLY A 224 -0.19 5.64 19.37
CA GLY A 224 0.32 4.34 18.90
C GLY A 224 -0.72 3.23 18.92
N ILE A 225 -1.50 3.13 20.00
CA ILE A 225 -2.62 2.18 20.08
C ILE A 225 -3.64 2.48 18.96
N SER A 226 -4.07 3.74 18.84
CA SER A 226 -5.05 4.18 17.85
C SER A 226 -4.60 3.86 16.41
N MET A 227 -3.37 4.25 16.04
CA MET A 227 -2.80 4.01 14.71
C MET A 227 -2.66 2.52 14.42
N GLY A 228 -2.19 1.74 15.40
CA GLY A 228 -2.00 0.29 15.23
C GLY A 228 -3.30 -0.46 14.95
N PHE A 229 -4.37 -0.14 15.68
CA PHE A 229 -5.70 -0.68 15.39
C PHE A 229 -6.23 -0.21 14.04
N THR A 230 -6.07 1.08 13.72
CA THR A 230 -6.53 1.66 12.46
C THR A 230 -5.88 0.98 11.25
N GLU A 231 -4.57 0.74 11.30
CA GLU A 231 -3.84 0.07 10.22
C GLU A 231 -4.18 -1.43 10.15
N ALA A 232 -4.30 -2.12 11.28
CA ALA A 232 -4.70 -3.53 11.32
C ALA A 232 -6.13 -3.76 10.78
N ALA A 233 -7.02 -2.77 10.93
CA ALA A 233 -8.38 -2.81 10.41
C ALA A 233 -8.49 -2.33 8.95
N SER A 234 -7.41 -1.86 8.33
CA SER A 234 -7.46 -1.23 7.01
C SER A 234 -7.77 -2.21 5.87
N ASP A 235 -7.19 -3.41 5.90
CA ASP A 235 -7.43 -4.50 4.97
C ASP A 235 -6.88 -5.83 5.55
N ASP A 236 -7.25 -6.98 4.96
CA ASP A 236 -6.81 -8.30 5.43
C ASP A 236 -5.44 -8.76 4.88
N GLY A 237 -4.81 -7.95 4.03
CA GLY A 237 -3.51 -8.24 3.40
C GLY A 237 -3.54 -9.25 2.26
N LYS A 238 -4.62 -10.01 2.08
CA LYS A 238 -4.68 -11.14 1.13
C LYS A 238 -4.64 -10.68 -0.32
N LEU A 239 -5.46 -9.67 -0.64
CA LEU A 239 -5.53 -9.09 -1.98
C LEU A 239 -4.46 -8.02 -2.21
N THR A 240 -4.09 -7.28 -1.16
CA THR A 240 -3.13 -6.16 -1.28
C THR A 240 -1.69 -6.62 -1.36
N GLY A 241 -1.40 -7.84 -0.90
CA GLY A 241 -0.02 -8.29 -0.76
C GLY A 241 0.76 -7.56 0.32
N ARG A 242 0.09 -6.88 1.25
CA ARG A 242 0.75 -6.11 2.33
C ARG A 242 1.04 -6.98 3.57
N GLY A 243 0.86 -8.29 3.45
CA GLY A 243 1.12 -9.24 4.52
C GLY A 243 0.12 -9.12 5.68
N SER A 244 0.47 -9.73 6.82
CA SER A 244 -0.41 -9.87 7.98
C SER A 244 -0.89 -8.51 8.52
N PRO A 245 -2.21 -8.31 8.72
CA PRO A 245 -2.75 -7.10 9.33
C PRO A 245 -2.17 -6.79 10.72
N VAL A 246 -1.91 -7.84 11.51
CA VAL A 246 -1.31 -7.70 12.85
C VAL A 246 0.12 -7.17 12.76
N LYS A 247 0.93 -7.66 11.82
CA LYS A 247 2.30 -7.18 11.62
C LYS A 247 2.31 -5.70 11.21
N ARG A 248 1.41 -5.30 10.32
CA ARG A 248 1.26 -3.90 9.91
C ARG A 248 0.78 -3.00 11.03
N GLY A 249 -0.22 -3.44 11.79
CA GLY A 249 -0.72 -2.72 12.96
C GLY A 249 0.37 -2.51 14.00
N LEU A 250 1.16 -3.54 14.30
CA LEU A 250 2.32 -3.41 15.18
C LEU A 250 3.37 -2.45 14.61
N ALA A 251 3.71 -2.56 13.32
CA ALA A 251 4.67 -1.67 12.69
C ALA A 251 4.23 -0.20 12.74
N ALA A 252 2.97 0.09 12.39
CA ALA A 252 2.40 1.43 12.49
C ALA A 252 2.36 1.93 13.93
N GLY A 253 1.76 1.15 14.85
CA GLY A 253 1.55 1.58 16.23
C GLY A 253 2.84 1.79 17.02
N ILE A 254 3.84 0.90 16.87
CA ILE A 254 5.15 1.07 17.51
C ILE A 254 5.84 2.31 16.97
N MET A 255 5.86 2.51 15.65
CA MET A 255 6.53 3.67 15.06
C MET A 255 5.84 4.99 15.40
N THR A 256 4.50 5.01 15.55
CA THR A 256 3.77 6.17 16.09
C THR A 256 4.18 6.47 17.52
N ALA A 257 4.23 5.47 18.40
CA ALA A 257 4.66 5.67 19.78
C ALA A 257 6.12 6.16 19.83
N LEU A 258 7.02 5.59 19.03
CA LEU A 258 8.42 6.04 18.95
C LEU A 258 8.54 7.49 18.46
N GLY A 259 7.76 7.87 17.44
CA GLY A 259 7.74 9.25 16.94
C GLY A 259 7.28 10.26 17.99
N GLY A 260 6.28 9.89 18.81
CA GLY A 260 5.83 10.76 19.90
C GLY A 260 6.78 10.78 21.12
N LEU A 261 7.45 9.67 21.39
CA LEU A 261 8.38 9.56 22.51
C LEU A 261 9.69 10.31 22.29
N GLY A 262 10.18 10.42 21.05
CA GLY A 262 11.51 11.00 20.82
C GLY A 262 11.61 12.45 21.30
N HIS A 263 10.59 13.28 21.12
CA HIS A 263 10.55 14.65 21.63
C HIS A 263 9.95 14.80 23.04
N ALA A 264 9.44 13.71 23.65
CA ALA A 264 8.99 13.69 25.04
C ALA A 264 10.12 13.28 26.01
N LEU A 265 10.97 12.32 25.61
CA LEU A 265 12.08 11.79 26.43
C LEU A 265 13.06 12.85 26.97
N PRO A 266 13.40 13.93 26.24
CA PRO A 266 14.27 14.99 26.77
C PRO A 266 13.74 15.65 28.04
N TYR A 267 12.42 15.63 28.27
CA TYR A 267 11.80 16.17 29.49
C TYR A 267 11.95 15.27 30.72
N LEU A 268 12.67 14.15 30.63
CA LEU A 268 13.21 13.47 31.82
C LEU A 268 14.35 14.27 32.48
N ILE A 269 14.91 15.26 31.77
CA ILE A 269 15.88 16.20 32.31
C ILE A 269 15.13 17.25 33.14
N ASN A 270 15.61 17.52 34.37
CA ASN A 270 14.95 18.45 35.29
C ASN A 270 15.09 19.93 34.89
N ASP A 271 16.07 20.25 34.05
CA ASP A 271 16.26 21.61 33.52
C ASP A 271 15.38 21.82 32.28
N PHE A 272 14.40 22.71 32.40
CA PHE A 272 13.44 23.01 31.35
C PHE A 272 14.10 23.53 30.07
N THR A 273 15.04 24.46 30.19
CA THR A 273 15.66 25.11 29.01
C THR A 273 16.50 24.10 28.25
N LEU A 274 17.25 23.27 28.97
CA LEU A 274 18.05 22.20 28.39
C LEU A 274 17.15 21.11 27.77
N ALA A 275 16.10 20.68 28.47
CA ALA A 275 15.15 19.69 27.99
C ALA A 275 14.47 20.16 26.69
N THR A 276 13.98 21.40 26.66
CA THR A 276 13.33 21.99 25.48
C THR A 276 14.32 22.17 24.32
N ALA A 277 15.56 22.61 24.57
CA ALA A 277 16.57 22.72 23.53
C ALA A 277 16.89 21.35 22.89
N ILE A 278 17.06 20.31 23.72
CA ILE A 278 17.29 18.95 23.23
C ILE A 278 16.06 18.43 22.49
N ALA A 279 14.85 18.65 23.00
CA ALA A 279 13.61 18.26 22.32
C ALA A 279 13.50 18.87 20.93
N ILE A 280 13.79 20.17 20.77
CA ILE A 280 13.80 20.83 19.45
C ILE A 280 14.81 20.17 18.51
N VAL A 281 16.02 19.86 18.98
CA VAL A 281 17.03 19.18 18.17
C VAL A 281 16.55 17.77 17.75
N VAL A 282 15.95 17.02 18.67
CA VAL A 282 15.39 15.69 18.35
C VAL A 282 14.30 15.79 17.29
N VAL A 283 13.39 16.76 17.39
CA VAL A 283 12.36 17.00 16.37
C VAL A 283 12.98 17.26 15.00
N LEU A 284 14.03 18.09 14.90
CA LEU A 284 14.69 18.35 13.62
C LEU A 284 15.29 17.06 13.02
N ILE A 285 15.89 16.20 13.85
CA ILE A 285 16.43 14.90 13.43
C ILE A 285 15.29 13.97 12.99
N GLU A 286 14.19 13.89 13.73
CA GLU A 286 13.01 13.09 13.38
C GLU A 286 12.43 13.49 12.02
N LEU A 287 12.19 14.78 11.81
CA LEU A 287 11.63 15.29 10.55
C LEU A 287 12.57 15.00 9.37
N TRP A 288 13.88 15.10 9.57
CA TRP A 288 14.88 14.76 8.54
C TRP A 288 14.89 13.25 8.25
N ALA A 289 14.85 12.41 9.28
CA ALA A 289 14.79 10.95 9.14
C ALA A 289 13.53 10.52 8.38
N ILE A 290 12.37 11.09 8.69
CA ILE A 290 11.11 10.85 7.96
C ILE A 290 11.27 11.21 6.48
N ALA A 291 11.79 12.40 6.16
CA ALA A 291 11.98 12.84 4.79
C ALA A 291 12.97 11.94 4.01
N PHE A 292 14.03 11.48 4.68
CA PHE A 292 15.00 10.55 4.12
C PHE A 292 14.38 9.18 3.81
N ILE A 293 13.64 8.59 4.76
CA ILE A 293 12.97 7.29 4.58
C ILE A 293 11.93 7.38 3.46
N GLN A 294 11.15 8.47 3.40
CA GLN A 294 10.21 8.72 2.30
C GLN A 294 10.91 8.73 0.94
N LYS A 295 12.02 9.48 0.81
CA LYS A 295 12.80 9.51 -0.44
C LYS A 295 13.33 8.13 -0.82
N ARG A 296 13.86 7.37 0.14
CA ARG A 296 14.54 6.09 -0.09
C ARG A 296 13.59 4.94 -0.46
N TYR A 297 12.38 4.92 0.11
CA TYR A 297 11.46 3.78 -0.01
C TYR A 297 10.14 4.10 -0.71
N MET A 298 9.66 5.35 -0.70
CA MET A 298 8.37 5.72 -1.30
C MET A 298 8.49 6.43 -2.66
N GLN A 299 9.72 6.64 -3.16
CA GLN A 299 10.02 7.35 -4.42
C GLN A 299 9.35 8.74 -4.51
N THR A 300 9.02 9.36 -3.38
CA THR A 300 8.42 10.69 -3.35
C THR A 300 9.48 11.74 -3.67
N PRO A 301 9.13 12.79 -4.44
CA PRO A 301 10.06 13.91 -4.66
C PRO A 301 10.45 14.53 -3.31
N PHE A 302 11.75 14.52 -2.99
CA PHE A 302 12.28 14.93 -1.69
C PHE A 302 11.76 16.29 -1.22
N TRP A 303 11.63 17.26 -2.14
CA TRP A 303 11.10 18.59 -1.83
C TRP A 303 9.65 18.58 -1.30
N ARG A 304 8.80 17.71 -1.85
CA ARG A 304 7.41 17.55 -1.37
C ARG A 304 7.36 16.88 0.00
N ALA A 305 8.20 15.86 0.22
CA ALA A 305 8.31 15.18 1.51
C ALA A 305 8.77 16.15 2.61
N VAL A 306 9.82 16.94 2.34
CA VAL A 306 10.33 17.96 3.26
C VAL A 306 9.30 19.04 3.52
N MET A 307 8.66 19.61 2.48
CA MET A 307 7.65 20.64 2.66
C MET A 307 6.48 20.16 3.53
N GLN A 308 5.95 18.96 3.28
CA GLN A 308 4.82 18.44 4.04
C GLN A 308 5.15 18.23 5.52
N VAL A 309 6.32 17.64 5.78
CA VAL A 309 6.74 17.25 7.13
C VAL A 309 7.23 18.45 7.93
N VAL A 310 8.07 19.30 7.34
CA VAL A 310 8.62 20.48 8.01
C VAL A 310 7.57 21.56 8.20
N LEU A 311 6.82 21.93 7.15
CA LEU A 311 5.82 23.00 7.26
C LEU A 311 4.66 22.57 8.19
N GLY A 312 4.20 21.31 8.06
CA GLY A 312 3.20 20.74 8.96
C GLY A 312 3.69 20.69 10.41
N GLY A 313 4.90 20.17 10.64
CA GLY A 313 5.51 20.10 11.97
C GLY A 313 5.71 21.48 12.61
N SER A 314 6.23 22.46 11.86
CA SER A 314 6.43 23.83 12.35
C SER A 314 5.12 24.51 12.74
N LEU A 315 4.04 24.31 11.97
CA LEU A 315 2.73 24.88 12.30
C LEU A 315 2.15 24.28 13.59
N VAL A 316 2.22 22.96 13.73
CA VAL A 316 1.71 22.26 14.93
C VAL A 316 2.55 22.62 16.16
N PHE A 317 3.86 22.71 16.01
CA PHE A 317 4.78 23.20 17.05
C PHE A 317 4.45 24.62 17.49
N ALA A 318 4.29 25.56 16.54
CA ALA A 318 3.94 26.95 16.83
C ALA A 318 2.59 27.04 17.53
N ALA A 319 1.59 26.26 17.09
CA ALA A 319 0.29 26.19 17.75
C ALA A 319 0.41 25.71 19.21
N GLY A 320 1.22 24.67 19.46
CA GLY A 320 1.48 24.18 20.81
C GLY A 320 2.07 25.26 21.72
N ILE A 321 3.10 25.97 21.27
CA ILE A 321 3.71 27.07 22.02
C ILE A 321 2.68 28.17 22.29
N LEU A 322 1.99 28.64 21.26
CA LEU A 322 1.03 29.74 21.39
C LEU A 322 -0.09 29.41 22.38
N ILE A 323 -0.64 28.20 22.30
CA ILE A 323 -1.68 27.70 23.22
C ILE A 323 -1.12 27.56 24.63
N GLY A 324 0.11 27.04 24.79
CA GLY A 324 0.73 26.88 26.12
C GLY A 324 1.14 28.21 26.75
N SER A 325 1.39 29.24 25.96
CA SER A 325 1.79 30.58 26.42
C SER A 325 0.64 31.54 26.69
N ALA A 326 -0.60 31.12 26.41
CA ALA A 326 -1.82 31.92 26.58
C ALA A 326 -2.40 31.79 28.00
#